data_AF-A0A671V5T7-F1
#
_entry.id   AF-A0A671V5T7-F1
#
_cell.length_a   1.000
_cell.length_b   1.000
_cell.length_c   1.000
_cell.angle_alpha   90.00
_cell.angle_beta   90.00
_cell.angle_gamma   90.00
#
_symmetry.space_group_name_H-M   'P 1'
#
loop_
_entity.id
_entity.type
_entity.pdbx_description
1 polymer ?
#
loop_
_entity_poly.entity_id
_entity_poly.type
_entity_poly.pdbx_seq_one_letter_code
_entity_poly.pdbx_strand_id
1 'polypeptide(L)'
;IIRVASCILIPCHCTFVLWVTPAQQRWASSLPMNTLVLFVPQQEAWVVERMGRFHRILEPGLNFLIPLLDRIRYVQSLKEIVIDVPEQSAVSLDNVTLQIDGVLYLRILDPFKASYGVEDPEYAVTQLAQTTMRSELGKLTLDKVFRERESLNSNIVHSINQASDDWGIRCLRYEIKDIHVPPRVKESMQMQVEAERKKRATVLESEGTREAAINVAEGRKQAQILASEGEKAERINNANGEAQAVLLKAEAKSKAIRVLSEALSEQNGNAAASLTVAEQYVSAFSNLAKESNTILLPTNAGDMSSMVTQAMAIYSTLGKTSQKAAPEMLEEKTESPENQLPPPQ
;
A
#
# COMPACT_ATOMS: atom_id res chain seq x y z
N ILE A 1 81.73 -55.51 1.54
CA ILE A 1 81.19 -54.48 2.46
C ILE A 1 80.56 -53.40 1.60
N ILE A 2 79.27 -53.54 1.29
CA ILE A 2 78.50 -52.62 0.44
C ILE A 2 77.42 -52.04 1.36
N ARG A 3 77.44 -50.73 1.58
CA ARG A 3 76.47 -49.98 2.39
C ARG A 3 75.46 -49.34 1.43
N VAL A 4 74.25 -49.86 1.41
CA VAL A 4 73.11 -49.37 0.64
C VAL A 4 72.46 -48.22 1.40
N ALA A 5 72.21 -47.12 0.68
CA ALA A 5 71.58 -45.90 1.18
C ALA A 5 70.06 -46.05 1.34
N SER A 6 69.56 -45.58 2.48
CA SER A 6 68.14 -45.48 2.82
C SER A 6 67.41 -44.46 1.93
N CYS A 7 66.42 -44.92 1.18
CA CYS A 7 65.34 -44.08 0.64
C CYS A 7 64.12 -44.25 1.55
N ILE A 8 63.67 -43.14 2.10
CA ILE A 8 62.52 -43.02 3.01
C ILE A 8 61.23 -43.12 2.17
N LEU A 9 60.42 -44.14 2.44
CA LEU A 9 59.05 -44.28 1.93
C LEU A 9 58.14 -43.25 2.60
N ILE A 10 57.43 -42.47 1.78
CA ILE A 10 56.25 -41.69 2.16
C ILE A 10 55.04 -42.45 1.59
N PRO A 11 54.09 -42.97 2.39
CA PRO A 11 52.87 -43.56 1.86
C PRO A 11 51.82 -42.47 1.60
N CYS A 12 51.53 -42.25 0.32
CA CYS A 12 50.34 -41.55 -0.16
C CYS A 12 49.09 -42.38 0.21
N HIS A 13 48.33 -41.92 1.21
CA HIS A 13 46.94 -42.34 1.42
C HIS A 13 46.05 -41.11 1.28
N CYS A 14 45.39 -40.97 0.14
CA CYS A 14 44.19 -40.14 0.01
C CYS A 14 43.24 -40.86 -0.94
N THR A 15 42.71 -41.99 -0.48
CA THR A 15 41.48 -42.57 -1.01
C THR A 15 40.35 -41.62 -0.67
N PHE A 16 39.95 -40.82 -1.67
CA PHE A 16 38.76 -39.98 -1.61
C PHE A 16 37.56 -40.92 -1.63
N VAL A 17 37.07 -41.26 -0.43
CA VAL A 17 35.82 -42.00 -0.24
C VAL A 17 34.71 -41.07 -0.73
N LEU A 18 34.16 -41.34 -1.91
CA LEU A 18 32.87 -40.81 -2.32
C LEU A 18 31.84 -41.33 -1.32
N TRP A 19 31.43 -40.46 -0.40
CA TRP A 19 30.21 -40.67 0.39
C TRP A 19 29.03 -40.56 -0.57
N VAL A 20 28.69 -41.67 -1.22
CA VAL A 20 27.36 -41.86 -1.79
C VAL A 20 26.41 -41.77 -0.61
N THR A 21 25.57 -40.74 -0.59
CA THR A 21 24.46 -40.63 0.36
C THR A 21 23.68 -41.94 0.31
N PRO A 22 23.35 -42.56 1.46
CA PRO A 22 22.47 -43.70 1.44
C PRO A 22 21.14 -43.21 0.89
N ALA A 23 20.84 -43.56 -0.37
CA ALA A 23 19.48 -43.54 -0.86
C ALA A 23 18.65 -44.22 0.23
N GLN A 24 17.56 -43.59 0.68
CA GLN A 24 16.65 -44.13 1.69
C GLN A 24 16.14 -45.49 1.22
N GLN A 25 16.96 -46.53 1.41
CA GLN A 25 16.60 -47.89 1.13
C GLN A 25 15.62 -48.23 2.22
N ARG A 26 14.36 -48.34 1.76
CA ARG A 26 13.30 -49.06 2.40
C ARG A 26 13.87 -50.14 3.30
N TRP A 27 13.70 -49.98 4.61
CA TRP A 27 14.13 -50.99 5.57
C TRP A 27 13.47 -52.27 5.12
N ALA A 28 14.28 -53.21 4.63
CA ALA A 28 13.81 -54.49 4.15
C ALA A 28 13.19 -55.18 5.36
N SER A 29 11.88 -55.00 5.54
CA SER A 29 11.11 -55.79 6.47
C SER A 29 11.37 -57.22 6.03
N SER A 30 12.08 -57.98 6.86
CA SER A 30 12.33 -59.39 6.61
C SER A 30 11.02 -60.02 6.15
N LEU A 31 11.03 -60.66 4.98
CA LEU A 31 9.82 -61.25 4.41
C LEU A 31 9.16 -62.13 5.49
N PRO A 32 7.91 -61.85 5.87
CA PRO A 32 7.27 -62.56 6.97
C PRO A 32 7.18 -64.04 6.62
N MET A 33 7.57 -64.89 7.57
CA MET A 33 7.56 -66.33 7.38
C MET A 33 6.11 -66.83 7.35
N ASN A 34 5.78 -67.67 6.36
CA ASN A 34 4.44 -68.19 6.16
C ASN A 34 4.07 -69.15 7.31
N THR A 35 3.40 -68.59 8.33
CA THR A 35 2.68 -69.35 9.35
C THR A 35 1.23 -69.40 8.88
N LEU A 36 0.59 -70.58 8.85
CA LEU A 36 -0.75 -70.84 8.29
C LEU A 36 -1.79 -69.69 8.46
N VAL A 37 -1.72 -68.99 9.59
CA VAL A 37 -2.47 -67.76 9.89
C VAL A 37 -1.51 -66.57 9.92
N LEU A 38 -1.80 -65.54 9.13
CA LEU A 38 -1.01 -64.30 9.08
C LEU A 38 -1.91 -63.09 9.31
N PHE A 39 -1.34 -62.10 9.99
CA PHE A 39 -1.96 -60.80 10.19
C PHE A 39 -1.23 -59.78 9.33
N VAL A 40 -1.92 -59.25 8.32
CA VAL A 40 -1.39 -58.19 7.48
C VAL A 40 -1.67 -56.86 8.20
N PRO A 41 -0.64 -56.06 8.51
CA PRO A 41 -0.83 -54.78 9.17
C PRO A 41 -1.54 -53.77 8.25
N GLN A 42 -2.12 -52.73 8.86
CA GLN A 42 -2.81 -51.68 8.11
C GLN A 42 -1.84 -50.91 7.20
N GLN A 43 -2.31 -50.51 6.02
CA GLN A 43 -1.52 -49.80 4.99
C GLN A 43 -0.34 -50.62 4.45
N GLU A 44 -0.43 -51.95 4.49
CA GLU A 44 0.45 -52.85 3.76
C GLU A 44 -0.36 -53.79 2.86
N ALA A 45 0.25 -54.17 1.74
CA ALA A 45 -0.29 -55.15 0.82
C ALA A 45 0.79 -56.19 0.55
N TRP A 46 0.45 -57.47 0.75
CA TRP A 46 1.40 -58.56 0.56
C TRP A 46 1.03 -59.36 -0.69
N VAL A 47 1.99 -59.51 -1.61
CA VAL A 47 1.81 -60.21 -2.87
C VAL A 47 2.24 -61.66 -2.70
N VAL A 48 1.30 -62.58 -2.94
CA VAL A 48 1.49 -64.01 -2.73
C VAL A 48 1.63 -64.75 -4.06
N GLU A 49 2.64 -65.60 -4.14
CA GLU A 49 2.87 -66.53 -5.23
C GLU A 49 2.56 -67.96 -4.78
N ARG A 50 1.89 -68.72 -5.65
CA ARG A 50 1.70 -70.16 -5.52
C ARG A 50 2.52 -70.87 -6.57
N MET A 51 3.48 -71.69 -6.15
CA MET A 51 4.40 -72.39 -7.06
C MET A 51 5.07 -71.48 -8.10
N GLY A 52 5.37 -70.22 -7.74
CA GLY A 52 6.01 -69.24 -8.62
C GLY A 52 5.07 -68.48 -9.57
N ARG A 53 3.75 -68.69 -9.49
CA ARG A 53 2.76 -67.86 -10.20
C ARG A 53 2.05 -66.93 -9.22
N PHE A 54 1.76 -65.70 -9.64
CA PHE A 54 0.89 -64.79 -8.89
C PHE A 54 -0.45 -65.48 -8.57
N HIS A 55 -0.86 -65.41 -7.30
CA HIS A 55 -2.13 -65.97 -6.84
C HIS A 55 -3.11 -64.89 -6.39
N ARG A 56 -2.74 -64.06 -5.41
CA ARG A 56 -3.56 -62.94 -4.91
C ARG A 56 -2.74 -61.92 -4.11
N ILE A 57 -3.32 -60.74 -3.92
CA ILE A 57 -2.85 -59.72 -2.97
C ILE A 57 -3.62 -59.92 -1.65
N LEU A 58 -2.92 -59.85 -0.52
CA LEU A 58 -3.55 -59.88 0.81
C LEU A 58 -3.84 -58.46 1.28
N GLU A 59 -5.09 -58.24 1.66
CA GLU A 59 -5.56 -56.99 2.28
C GLU A 59 -5.32 -57.02 3.80
N PRO A 60 -5.31 -55.85 4.48
CA PRO A 60 -5.13 -55.76 5.92
C PRO A 60 -6.11 -56.62 6.71
N GLY A 61 -5.62 -57.33 7.72
CA GLY A 61 -6.41 -58.21 8.57
C GLY A 61 -5.96 -59.67 8.54
N LEU A 62 -6.86 -60.57 8.94
CA LEU A 62 -6.57 -61.98 9.09
C LEU A 62 -6.63 -62.69 7.74
N ASN A 63 -5.52 -63.32 7.37
CA ASN A 63 -5.38 -64.04 6.12
C ASN A 63 -4.88 -65.47 6.37
N PHE A 64 -5.40 -66.41 5.59
CA PHE A 64 -4.99 -67.83 5.63
C PHE A 64 -4.12 -68.16 4.43
N LEU A 65 -2.96 -68.77 4.66
CA LEU A 65 -2.07 -69.25 3.61
C LEU A 65 -1.69 -70.71 3.86
N ILE A 66 -1.46 -71.47 2.80
CA ILE A 66 -1.00 -72.85 2.95
C ILE A 66 0.53 -72.85 3.02
N PRO A 67 1.14 -73.19 4.18
CA PRO A 67 2.58 -73.29 4.28
C PRO A 67 3.08 -74.35 3.28
N LEU A 68 4.24 -74.09 2.66
CA LEU A 68 4.85 -74.85 1.55
C LEU A 68 4.40 -74.46 0.13
N LEU A 69 3.10 -74.32 -0.12
CA LEU A 69 2.55 -74.01 -1.44
C LEU A 69 2.57 -72.52 -1.77
N ASP A 70 2.16 -71.70 -0.80
CA ASP A 70 2.06 -70.24 -0.94
C ASP A 70 3.31 -69.58 -0.33
N ARG A 71 3.90 -68.61 -1.05
CA ARG A 71 5.04 -67.82 -0.59
C ARG A 71 4.76 -66.33 -0.78
N ILE A 72 5.10 -65.54 0.24
CA ILE A 72 5.02 -64.07 0.18
C ILE A 72 6.32 -63.59 -0.48
N ARG A 73 6.21 -63.06 -1.70
CA ARG A 73 7.38 -62.63 -2.49
C ARG A 73 7.67 -61.15 -2.31
N TYR A 74 6.62 -60.33 -2.32
CA TYR A 74 6.72 -58.88 -2.19
C TYR A 74 5.80 -58.40 -1.09
N VAL A 75 6.32 -57.55 -0.22
CA VAL A 75 5.54 -56.72 0.70
C VAL A 75 5.56 -55.34 0.07
N GLN A 76 4.44 -54.61 0.05
CA GLN A 76 4.36 -53.23 -0.43
C GLN A 76 3.69 -52.36 0.62
N SER A 77 4.30 -51.22 0.94
CA SER A 77 3.69 -50.21 1.82
C SER A 77 2.79 -49.31 0.98
N LEU A 78 1.54 -49.14 1.40
CA LEU A 78 0.55 -48.26 0.75
C LEU A 78 0.62 -46.82 1.29
N LYS A 79 1.53 -46.55 2.22
CA LYS A 79 1.79 -45.22 2.79
C LYS A 79 2.47 -44.32 1.76
N GLU A 80 2.33 -43.02 1.95
CA GLU A 80 3.09 -42.02 1.18
C GLU A 80 4.58 -42.15 1.53
N ILE A 81 5.41 -42.24 0.50
CA ILE A 81 6.86 -42.28 0.60
C ILE A 81 7.44 -41.02 -0.02
N VAL A 82 8.55 -40.56 0.56
CA VAL A 82 9.26 -39.37 0.12
C VAL A 82 10.60 -39.81 -0.45
N ILE A 83 10.90 -39.39 -1.67
CA ILE A 83 12.14 -39.72 -2.38
C ILE A 83 12.79 -38.44 -2.88
N ASP A 84 14.05 -38.24 -2.51
CA ASP A 84 14.85 -37.13 -3.01
C ASP A 84 15.34 -37.40 -4.44
N VAL A 85 15.16 -36.41 -5.31
CA VAL A 85 15.73 -36.41 -6.66
C VAL A 85 17.11 -35.79 -6.58
N PRO A 86 18.16 -36.48 -7.07
CA PRO A 86 19.50 -35.93 -7.08
C PRO A 86 19.58 -34.72 -8.00
N GLU A 87 20.44 -33.76 -7.64
CA GLU A 87 20.65 -32.52 -8.38
C GLU A 87 20.97 -32.79 -9.87
N GLN A 88 20.28 -32.10 -10.77
CA GLN A 88 20.49 -32.20 -12.21
C GLN A 88 20.89 -30.85 -12.81
N SER A 89 21.85 -30.88 -13.73
CA SER A 89 22.17 -29.74 -14.58
C SER A 89 21.30 -29.74 -15.83
N ALA A 90 20.71 -28.59 -16.13
CA ALA A 90 19.86 -28.38 -17.29
C ALA A 90 20.00 -26.95 -17.82
N VAL A 91 19.65 -26.78 -19.09
CA VAL A 91 19.76 -25.49 -19.80
C VAL A 91 18.35 -24.96 -20.03
N SER A 92 18.09 -23.76 -19.56
CA SER A 92 16.85 -23.01 -19.80
C SER A 92 16.75 -22.51 -21.25
N LEU A 93 15.57 -22.00 -21.64
CA LEU A 93 15.35 -21.39 -22.95
C LEU A 93 16.30 -20.20 -23.25
N ASP A 94 16.74 -19.49 -22.19
CA ASP A 94 17.66 -18.35 -22.29
C ASP A 94 19.14 -18.78 -22.38
N ASN A 95 19.40 -20.07 -22.62
CA ASN A 95 20.74 -20.64 -22.69
C ASN A 95 21.56 -20.48 -21.39
N VAL A 96 20.88 -20.32 -20.26
CA VAL A 96 21.51 -20.33 -18.92
C VAL A 96 21.50 -21.76 -18.38
N THR A 97 22.68 -22.24 -17.98
CA THR A 97 22.84 -23.49 -17.23
C THR A 97 22.43 -23.26 -15.77
N LEU A 98 21.61 -24.16 -15.24
CA LEU A 98 21.15 -24.10 -13.87
C LEU A 98 21.05 -25.52 -13.29
N GLN A 99 21.24 -25.64 -11.98
CA GLN A 99 21.17 -26.91 -11.28
C GLN A 99 19.93 -26.91 -10.38
N ILE A 100 19.13 -27.98 -10.47
CA ILE A 100 17.90 -28.12 -9.69
C ILE A 100 17.88 -29.48 -9.02
N ASP A 101 17.46 -29.48 -7.77
CA ASP A 101 17.04 -30.66 -7.03
C ASP A 101 15.56 -30.55 -6.63
N GLY A 102 15.00 -31.68 -6.19
CA GLY A 102 13.59 -31.74 -5.81
C GLY A 102 13.25 -33.00 -5.05
N VAL A 103 12.01 -33.08 -4.60
CA VAL A 103 11.50 -34.17 -3.78
C VAL A 103 10.19 -34.67 -4.39
N LEU A 104 10.07 -35.98 -4.52
CA LEU A 104 8.85 -36.65 -4.95
C LEU A 104 8.12 -37.25 -3.76
N TYR A 105 6.80 -37.09 -3.78
CA TYR A 105 5.90 -37.74 -2.86
C TYR A 105 5.08 -38.76 -3.64
N LEU A 106 5.35 -40.05 -3.38
CA LEU A 106 4.79 -41.17 -4.12
C LEU A 106 3.87 -42.00 -3.25
N ARG A 107 2.91 -42.66 -3.89
CA ARG A 107 2.08 -43.68 -3.24
C ARG A 107 1.82 -44.84 -4.18
N ILE A 108 1.99 -46.06 -3.67
CA ILE A 108 1.61 -47.27 -4.39
C ILE A 108 0.08 -47.41 -4.36
N LEU A 109 -0.55 -47.50 -5.53
CA LEU A 109 -1.98 -47.75 -5.67
C LEU A 109 -2.28 -49.21 -6.01
N ASP A 110 -1.49 -49.79 -6.90
CA ASP A 110 -1.63 -51.18 -7.32
C ASP A 110 -0.37 -51.99 -6.97
N PRO A 111 -0.40 -52.76 -5.86
CA PRO A 111 0.72 -53.60 -5.43
C PRO A 111 1.13 -54.66 -6.45
N PHE A 112 0.22 -55.14 -7.30
CA PHE A 112 0.54 -56.13 -8.31
C PHE A 112 1.40 -55.52 -9.41
N LYS A 113 0.95 -54.39 -9.98
CA LYS A 113 1.74 -53.66 -10.98
C LYS A 113 3.07 -53.16 -10.43
N ALA A 114 3.10 -52.67 -9.19
CA ALA A 114 4.33 -52.21 -8.56
C ALA A 114 5.36 -53.33 -8.32
N SER A 115 4.92 -54.58 -8.19
CA SER A 115 5.81 -55.71 -7.92
C SER A 115 6.26 -56.46 -9.18
N TYR A 116 5.46 -56.43 -10.25
CA TYR A 116 5.75 -57.18 -11.49
C TYR A 116 5.96 -56.29 -12.72
N GLY A 117 5.57 -55.02 -12.68
CA GLY A 117 5.68 -54.11 -13.82
C GLY A 117 7.11 -53.65 -14.08
N VAL A 118 7.90 -53.44 -13.02
CA VAL A 118 9.30 -53.02 -13.08
C VAL A 118 10.05 -53.57 -11.86
N GLU A 119 11.37 -53.77 -12.00
CA GLU A 119 12.21 -54.36 -10.94
C GLU A 119 12.28 -53.46 -9.69
N ASP A 120 12.51 -52.16 -9.89
CA ASP A 120 12.47 -51.14 -8.84
C ASP A 120 11.63 -49.94 -9.32
N PRO A 121 10.38 -49.82 -8.87
CA PRO A 121 9.49 -48.78 -9.34
C PRO A 121 9.84 -47.40 -8.75
N GLU A 122 10.44 -47.36 -7.56
CA GLU A 122 10.88 -46.12 -6.91
C GLU A 122 12.04 -45.50 -7.70
N TYR A 123 13.02 -46.33 -8.08
CA TYR A 123 14.13 -45.92 -8.93
C TYR A 123 13.65 -45.51 -10.33
N ALA A 124 12.78 -46.29 -10.97
CA ALA A 124 12.26 -45.98 -12.30
C ALA A 124 11.55 -44.61 -12.35
N VAL A 125 10.69 -44.33 -11.36
CA VAL A 125 10.00 -43.03 -11.25
C VAL A 125 10.98 -41.89 -11.00
N THR A 126 12.02 -42.11 -10.19
CA THR A 126 13.06 -41.10 -9.93
C THR A 126 13.81 -40.72 -11.22
N GLN A 127 14.17 -41.70 -12.05
CA GLN A 127 14.84 -41.47 -13.33
C GLN A 127 13.93 -40.77 -14.34
N LEU A 128 12.65 -41.15 -14.37
CA LEU A 128 11.64 -40.47 -15.16
C LEU A 128 11.52 -39.01 -14.73
N ALA A 129 11.44 -38.74 -13.42
CA ALA A 129 11.34 -37.39 -12.89
C ALA A 129 12.53 -36.50 -13.27
N GLN A 130 13.77 -37.02 -13.21
CA GLN A 130 14.96 -36.29 -13.67
C GLN A 130 14.86 -35.91 -15.15
N THR A 131 14.39 -36.84 -15.98
CA THR A 131 14.27 -36.62 -17.43
C THR A 131 13.15 -35.62 -17.75
N THR A 132 11.99 -35.76 -17.10
CA THR A 132 10.86 -34.84 -17.24
C THR A 132 11.22 -33.45 -16.75
N MET A 133 11.87 -33.32 -15.59
CA MET A 133 12.31 -32.03 -15.06
C MET A 133 13.26 -31.31 -16.03
N ARG A 134 14.26 -32.02 -16.58
CA ARG A 134 15.17 -31.47 -17.59
C ARG A 134 14.42 -30.98 -18.83
N SER A 135 13.41 -31.72 -19.28
CA SER A 135 12.62 -31.37 -20.47
C SER A 135 11.71 -30.17 -20.23
N GLU A 136 10.97 -30.13 -19.12
CA GLU A 136 10.07 -29.02 -18.78
C GLU A 136 10.83 -27.72 -18.54
N LEU A 137 11.98 -27.82 -17.86
CA LEU A 137 12.84 -26.67 -17.61
C LEU A 137 13.39 -26.04 -18.90
N GLY A 138 13.72 -26.87 -19.90
CA GLY A 138 14.21 -26.40 -21.19
C GLY A 138 13.18 -25.61 -22.01
N LYS A 139 11.89 -25.74 -21.69
CA LYS A 139 10.80 -24.99 -22.35
C LYS A 139 10.57 -23.60 -21.75
N LEU A 140 11.12 -23.32 -20.57
CA LEU A 140 10.89 -22.09 -19.81
C LEU A 140 12.14 -21.19 -19.77
N THR A 141 11.90 -19.89 -19.65
CA THR A 141 12.93 -18.88 -19.39
C THR A 141 13.32 -18.88 -17.91
N LEU A 142 14.52 -18.37 -17.58
CA LEU A 142 15.05 -18.38 -16.22
C LEU A 142 14.10 -17.66 -15.23
N ASP A 143 13.58 -16.48 -15.61
CA ASP A 143 12.65 -15.71 -14.77
C ASP A 143 11.34 -16.47 -14.50
N LYS A 144 10.78 -17.12 -15.53
CA LYS A 144 9.55 -17.91 -15.40
C LYS A 144 9.72 -19.08 -14.45
N VAL A 145 10.88 -19.74 -14.46
CA VAL A 145 11.18 -20.84 -13.53
C VAL A 145 11.12 -20.38 -12.06
N PHE A 146 11.53 -19.14 -11.76
CA PHE A 146 11.40 -18.58 -10.42
C PHE A 146 9.98 -18.12 -10.07
N ARG A 147 9.25 -17.56 -11.03
CA ARG A 147 7.92 -16.96 -10.81
C ARG A 147 6.78 -17.98 -10.85
N GLU A 148 6.88 -19.00 -11.69
CA GLU A 148 5.81 -19.96 -12.00
C GLU A 148 6.14 -21.38 -11.49
N ARG A 149 6.80 -21.49 -10.32
CA ARG A 149 7.21 -22.78 -9.74
C ARG A 149 6.06 -23.78 -9.57
N GLU A 150 4.89 -23.30 -9.16
CA GLU A 150 3.70 -24.15 -8.97
C GLU A 150 3.19 -24.76 -10.28
N SER A 151 3.21 -23.98 -11.36
CA SER A 151 2.84 -24.44 -12.71
C SER A 151 3.81 -25.53 -13.19
N LEU A 152 5.11 -25.34 -12.99
CA LEU A 152 6.13 -26.33 -13.33
C LEU A 152 5.94 -27.63 -12.53
N ASN A 153 5.67 -27.54 -11.22
CA ASN A 153 5.39 -28.71 -10.38
C ASN A 153 4.18 -29.50 -10.90
N SER A 154 3.09 -28.83 -11.24
CA SER A 154 1.89 -29.47 -11.78
C SER A 154 2.17 -30.19 -13.11
N ASN A 155 2.92 -29.56 -14.01
CA ASN A 155 3.26 -30.15 -15.31
C ASN A 155 4.18 -31.38 -15.16
N ILE A 156 5.15 -31.31 -14.25
CA ILE A 156 6.03 -32.46 -13.94
C ILE A 156 5.21 -33.62 -13.37
N VAL A 157 4.33 -33.37 -12.39
CA VAL A 157 3.48 -34.40 -11.80
C VAL A 157 2.58 -35.04 -12.87
N HIS A 158 2.00 -34.24 -13.76
CA HIS A 158 1.17 -34.73 -14.85
C HIS A 158 1.94 -35.67 -15.79
N SER A 159 3.12 -35.25 -16.25
CA SER A 159 3.95 -36.05 -17.15
C SER A 159 4.47 -37.33 -16.48
N ILE A 160 4.82 -37.28 -15.19
CA ILE A 160 5.25 -38.47 -14.44
C ILE A 160 4.10 -39.47 -14.30
N ASN A 161 2.90 -39.01 -13.93
CA ASN A 161 1.74 -39.89 -13.73
C ASN A 161 1.31 -40.60 -15.03
N GLN A 162 1.45 -39.96 -16.18
CA GLN A 162 1.12 -40.57 -17.48
C GLN A 162 1.91 -41.86 -17.75
N ALA A 163 3.17 -41.94 -17.31
CA ALA A 163 3.99 -43.15 -17.45
C ALA A 163 3.98 -44.04 -16.20
N SER A 164 3.74 -43.49 -15.01
CA SER A 164 3.78 -44.24 -13.74
C SER A 164 2.56 -45.15 -13.53
N ASP A 165 1.46 -44.92 -14.26
CA ASP A 165 0.24 -45.75 -14.20
C ASP A 165 0.50 -47.24 -14.59
N ASP A 166 1.48 -47.50 -15.45
CA ASP A 166 1.90 -48.86 -15.83
C ASP A 166 2.65 -49.56 -14.69
N TRP A 167 3.31 -48.81 -13.81
CA TRP A 167 4.05 -49.31 -12.65
C TRP A 167 3.21 -49.36 -11.38
N GLY A 168 1.94 -48.92 -11.40
CA GLY A 168 1.07 -48.96 -10.22
C GLY A 168 1.44 -47.98 -9.11
N ILE A 169 2.28 -46.99 -9.41
CA ILE A 169 2.67 -45.90 -8.51
C ILE A 169 2.04 -44.60 -9.00
N ARG A 170 1.55 -43.79 -8.06
CA ARG A 170 1.08 -42.43 -8.33
C ARG A 170 1.98 -41.41 -7.64
N CYS A 171 2.41 -40.42 -8.40
CA CYS A 171 3.01 -39.21 -7.87
C CYS A 171 1.91 -38.27 -7.37
N LEU A 172 1.94 -37.97 -6.07
CA LEU A 172 0.98 -37.07 -5.42
C LEU A 172 1.40 -35.62 -5.62
N ARG A 173 2.69 -35.33 -5.41
CA ARG A 173 3.25 -33.99 -5.60
C ARG A 173 4.76 -34.07 -5.88
N TYR A 174 5.23 -33.06 -6.61
CA TYR A 174 6.63 -32.78 -6.84
C TYR A 174 6.93 -31.41 -6.24
N GLU A 175 7.97 -31.33 -5.42
CA GLU A 175 8.43 -30.08 -4.80
C GLU A 175 9.87 -29.79 -5.26
N ILE A 176 10.07 -28.67 -5.95
CA ILE A 176 11.42 -28.15 -6.22
C ILE A 176 12.01 -27.68 -4.89
N LYS A 177 13.22 -28.13 -4.58
CA LYS A 177 13.91 -27.77 -3.36
C LYS A 177 14.75 -26.50 -3.57
N ASP A 178 15.86 -26.60 -4.28
CA ASP A 178 16.75 -25.48 -4.56
C ASP A 178 17.02 -25.31 -6.07
N ILE A 179 17.32 -24.07 -6.47
CA ILE A 179 17.69 -23.71 -7.85
C ILE A 179 19.01 -22.94 -7.79
N HIS A 180 20.09 -23.59 -8.20
CA HIS A 180 21.42 -22.99 -8.27
C HIS A 180 21.68 -22.43 -9.67
N VAL A 181 21.97 -21.13 -9.72
CA VAL A 181 22.32 -20.41 -10.95
C VAL A 181 23.76 -19.91 -10.80
N PRO A 182 24.58 -19.92 -11.87
CA PRO A 182 25.93 -19.36 -11.83
C PRO A 182 25.94 -17.93 -11.28
N PRO A 183 26.88 -17.58 -10.37
CA PRO A 183 26.87 -16.33 -9.64
C PRO A 183 26.89 -15.10 -10.56
N ARG A 184 27.64 -15.17 -11.66
CA ARG A 184 27.73 -14.09 -12.66
C ARG A 184 26.38 -13.72 -13.28
N VAL A 185 25.51 -14.70 -13.53
CA VAL A 185 24.17 -14.46 -14.09
C VAL A 185 23.26 -13.90 -13.00
N LYS A 186 23.33 -14.45 -11.78
CA LYS A 186 22.57 -13.98 -10.62
C LYS A 186 22.88 -12.50 -10.30
N GLU A 187 24.14 -12.11 -10.29
CA GLU A 187 24.58 -10.73 -10.07
C GLU A 187 24.06 -9.79 -11.16
N SER A 188 24.15 -10.21 -12.42
CA SER A 188 23.66 -9.41 -13.56
C SER A 188 22.15 -9.20 -13.50
N MET A 189 21.40 -10.26 -13.15
CA MET A 189 19.95 -10.19 -12.93
C MET A 189 19.61 -9.29 -11.75
N GLN A 190 20.35 -9.37 -10.64
CA GLN A 190 20.15 -8.51 -9.47
C GLN A 190 20.41 -7.03 -9.81
N MET A 191 21.48 -6.72 -10.55
CA MET A 191 21.77 -5.37 -11.02
C MET A 191 20.66 -4.84 -11.94
N GLN A 192 20.12 -5.68 -12.82
CA GLN A 192 19.01 -5.30 -13.70
C GLN A 192 17.73 -4.99 -12.90
N VAL A 193 17.36 -5.86 -11.95
CA VAL A 193 16.19 -5.66 -11.09
C VAL A 193 16.35 -4.43 -10.21
N GLU A 194 17.54 -4.20 -9.66
CA GLU A 194 17.84 -3.01 -8.86
C GLU A 194 17.75 -1.73 -9.70
N ALA A 195 18.32 -1.72 -10.91
CA ALA A 195 18.22 -0.60 -11.83
C ALA A 195 16.76 -0.30 -12.22
N GLU A 196 15.96 -1.33 -12.48
CA GLU A 196 14.53 -1.16 -12.79
C GLU A 196 13.75 -0.64 -11.58
N ARG A 197 14.01 -1.18 -10.38
CA ARG A 197 13.40 -0.69 -9.13
C ARG A 197 13.76 0.77 -8.87
N LYS A 198 15.03 1.15 -9.06
CA LYS A 198 15.49 2.53 -8.89
C LYS A 198 14.82 3.46 -9.90
N LYS A 199 14.72 3.06 -11.17
CA LYS A 199 13.99 3.82 -12.20
C LYS A 199 12.53 4.03 -11.80
N ARG A 200 11.84 2.97 -11.37
CA ARG A 200 10.44 3.06 -10.93
C ARG A 200 10.28 3.97 -9.71
N ALA A 201 11.18 3.87 -8.73
CA ALA A 201 11.18 4.73 -7.54
C ALA A 201 11.36 6.21 -7.92
N THR A 202 12.33 6.54 -8.78
CA THR A 202 12.57 7.92 -9.23
C THR A 202 11.38 8.49 -10.01
N VAL A 203 10.73 7.68 -10.85
CA VAL A 203 9.51 8.11 -11.57
C VAL A 203 8.39 8.40 -10.57
N LEU A 204 8.15 7.49 -9.63
CA LEU A 204 7.08 7.64 -8.64
C LEU A 204 7.34 8.81 -7.68
N GLU A 205 8.60 9.08 -7.33
CA GLU A 205 9.00 10.26 -6.56
C GLU A 205 8.79 11.57 -7.35
N SER A 206 9.13 11.57 -8.64
CA SER A 206 8.88 12.72 -9.53
C SER A 206 7.38 12.98 -9.71
N GLU A 207 6.58 11.92 -9.81
CA GLU A 207 5.12 12.02 -9.87
C GLU A 207 4.54 12.53 -8.55
N GLY A 208 4.98 11.97 -7.41
CA GLY A 208 4.55 12.39 -6.09
C GLY A 208 4.92 13.85 -5.76
N THR A 209 6.11 14.31 -6.16
CA THR A 209 6.51 15.72 -5.98
C THR A 209 5.69 16.67 -6.85
N ARG A 210 5.40 16.29 -8.10
CA ARG A 210 4.51 17.05 -8.98
C ARG A 210 3.11 17.13 -8.39
N GLU A 211 2.55 16.02 -7.95
CA GLU A 211 1.20 15.96 -7.39
C GLU A 211 1.11 16.74 -6.07
N ALA A 212 2.11 16.61 -5.19
CA ALA A 212 2.20 17.40 -3.97
C ALA A 212 2.26 18.91 -4.26
N ALA A 213 3.04 19.35 -5.25
CA ALA A 213 3.12 20.76 -5.63
C ALA A 213 1.78 21.30 -6.16
N ILE A 214 1.06 20.51 -6.96
CA ILE A 214 -0.29 20.85 -7.44
C ILE A 214 -1.24 20.99 -6.26
N ASN A 215 -1.27 20.01 -5.35
CA ASN A 215 -2.13 20.03 -4.17
C ASN A 215 -1.86 21.26 -3.28
N VAL A 216 -0.59 21.63 -3.09
CA VAL A 216 -0.24 22.84 -2.32
C VAL A 216 -0.68 24.12 -3.05
N ALA A 217 -0.49 24.21 -4.36
CA ALA A 217 -0.91 25.37 -5.15
C ALA A 217 -2.45 25.53 -5.15
N GLU A 218 -3.17 24.44 -5.28
CA GLU A 218 -4.63 24.41 -5.24
C GLU A 218 -5.16 24.77 -3.85
N GLY A 219 -4.55 24.23 -2.79
CA GLY A 219 -4.82 24.62 -1.41
C GLY A 219 -4.60 26.11 -1.15
N ARG A 220 -3.51 26.70 -1.68
CA ARG A 220 -3.24 28.15 -1.57
C ARG A 220 -4.26 28.99 -2.33
N LYS A 221 -4.62 28.58 -3.55
CA LYS A 221 -5.66 29.26 -4.35
C LYS A 221 -6.99 29.25 -3.58
N GLN A 222 -7.38 28.10 -3.05
CA GLN A 222 -8.63 27.96 -2.30
C GLN A 222 -8.60 28.79 -1.02
N ALA A 223 -7.49 28.77 -0.28
CA ALA A 223 -7.32 29.59 0.92
C ALA A 223 -7.42 31.10 0.61
N GLN A 224 -6.82 31.56 -0.49
CA GLN A 224 -6.89 32.97 -0.92
C GLN A 224 -8.32 33.39 -1.27
N ILE A 225 -9.06 32.53 -2.00
CA ILE A 225 -10.46 32.79 -2.35
C ILE A 225 -11.30 32.90 -1.08
N LEU A 226 -11.19 31.92 -0.17
CA LEU A 226 -11.92 31.91 1.09
C LEU A 226 -11.57 33.13 1.96
N ALA A 227 -10.31 33.57 1.96
CA ALA A 227 -9.90 34.78 2.68
C ALA A 227 -10.52 36.05 2.09
N SER A 228 -10.53 36.20 0.77
CA SER A 228 -11.18 37.34 0.09
C SER A 228 -12.70 37.34 0.28
N GLU A 229 -13.34 36.18 0.25
CA GLU A 229 -14.77 36.03 0.54
C GLU A 229 -15.07 36.35 2.01
N GLY A 230 -14.22 35.88 2.93
CA GLY A 230 -14.31 36.17 4.35
C GLY A 230 -14.19 37.67 4.64
N GLU A 231 -13.21 38.36 4.05
CA GLU A 231 -13.03 39.81 4.20
C GLU A 231 -14.23 40.59 3.65
N LYS A 232 -14.75 40.20 2.48
CA LYS A 232 -15.96 40.80 1.92
C LYS A 232 -17.15 40.63 2.87
N ALA A 233 -17.36 39.43 3.39
CA ALA A 233 -18.43 39.14 4.33
C ALA A 233 -18.25 39.92 5.64
N GLU A 234 -17.03 40.00 6.16
CA GLU A 234 -16.69 40.79 7.35
C GLU A 234 -17.00 42.27 7.16
N ARG A 235 -16.56 42.88 6.06
CA ARG A 235 -16.85 44.29 5.75
C ARG A 235 -18.34 44.57 5.64
N ILE A 236 -19.10 43.67 5.00
CA ILE A 236 -20.57 43.78 4.91
C ILE A 236 -21.20 43.68 6.31
N ASN A 237 -20.76 42.71 7.10
CA ASN A 237 -21.27 42.52 8.46
C ASN A 237 -20.96 43.72 9.36
N ASN A 238 -19.77 44.29 9.26
CA ASN A 238 -19.37 45.49 9.99
C ASN A 238 -20.20 46.71 9.56
N ALA A 239 -20.36 46.94 8.25
CA ALA A 239 -21.17 48.05 7.74
C ALA A 239 -22.66 47.91 8.16
N ASN A 240 -23.21 46.70 8.11
CA ASN A 240 -24.57 46.42 8.59
C ASN A 240 -24.70 46.62 10.10
N GLY A 241 -23.69 46.17 10.87
CA GLY A 241 -23.63 46.36 12.31
C GLY A 241 -23.56 47.84 12.71
N GLU A 242 -22.74 48.63 12.01
CA GLU A 242 -22.67 50.09 12.19
C GLU A 242 -23.98 50.77 11.83
N ALA A 243 -24.58 50.45 10.69
CA ALA A 243 -25.86 50.99 10.27
C ALA A 243 -26.97 50.67 11.29
N GLN A 244 -27.05 49.43 11.77
CA GLN A 244 -27.98 49.02 12.81
C GLN A 244 -27.70 49.74 14.14
N ALA A 245 -26.43 49.89 14.53
CA ALA A 245 -26.05 50.60 15.74
C ALA A 245 -26.44 52.09 15.67
N VAL A 246 -26.27 52.75 14.52
CA VAL A 246 -26.68 54.14 14.31
C VAL A 246 -28.20 54.27 14.36
N LEU A 247 -28.95 53.38 13.71
CA LEU A 247 -30.41 53.37 13.76
C LEU A 247 -30.92 53.20 15.20
N LEU A 248 -30.40 52.22 15.94
CA LEU A 248 -30.76 51.98 17.33
C LEU A 248 -30.42 53.18 18.23
N LYS A 249 -29.26 53.81 18.03
CA LYS A 249 -28.88 55.05 18.75
C LYS A 249 -29.79 56.21 18.41
N ALA A 250 -30.13 56.41 17.14
CA ALA A 250 -31.04 57.46 16.69
C ALA A 250 -32.47 57.25 17.24
N GLU A 251 -32.96 56.01 17.25
CA GLU A 251 -34.25 55.65 17.83
C GLU A 251 -34.26 55.86 19.35
N ALA A 252 -33.21 55.42 20.06
CA ALA A 252 -33.05 55.65 21.49
C ALA A 252 -33.01 57.15 21.81
N LYS A 253 -32.26 57.94 21.02
CA LYS A 253 -32.18 59.40 21.17
C LYS A 253 -33.51 60.08 20.88
N SER A 254 -34.23 59.65 19.85
CA SER A 254 -35.58 60.15 19.53
C SER A 254 -36.55 59.87 20.67
N LYS A 255 -36.57 58.64 21.21
CA LYS A 255 -37.35 58.29 22.40
C LYS A 255 -36.96 59.14 23.61
N ALA A 256 -35.68 59.33 23.86
CA ALA A 256 -35.18 60.16 24.96
C ALA A 256 -35.60 61.63 24.81
N ILE A 257 -35.47 62.23 23.62
CA ILE A 257 -35.90 63.60 23.33
C ILE A 257 -37.41 63.74 23.53
N ARG A 258 -38.21 62.76 23.08
CA ARG A 258 -39.65 62.78 23.28
C ARG A 258 -40.03 62.78 24.76
N VAL A 259 -39.43 61.88 25.55
CA VAL A 259 -39.63 61.83 27.01
C VAL A 259 -39.19 63.14 27.68
N LEU A 260 -38.06 63.70 27.26
CA LEU A 260 -37.59 64.99 27.76
C LEU A 260 -38.54 66.14 27.38
N SER A 261 -39.05 66.19 26.15
CA SER A 261 -40.01 67.20 25.70
C SER A 261 -41.34 67.13 26.45
N GLU A 262 -41.80 65.92 26.78
CA GLU A 262 -42.96 65.71 27.66
C GLU A 262 -42.68 66.29 29.05
N ALA A 263 -41.54 65.95 29.66
CA ALA A 263 -41.14 66.48 30.97
C ALA A 263 -40.94 68.01 30.98
N LEU A 264 -40.43 68.59 29.89
CA LEU A 264 -40.22 70.04 29.77
C LEU A 264 -41.51 70.85 29.61
N SER A 265 -42.60 70.21 29.19
CA SER A 265 -43.92 70.84 29.06
C SER A 265 -44.64 70.98 30.41
N GLU A 266 -44.11 70.38 31.49
CA GLU A 266 -44.58 70.59 32.87
C GLU A 266 -44.07 71.94 33.43
N GLN A 267 -44.81 72.51 34.40
CA GLN A 267 -44.50 73.85 34.96
C GLN A 267 -43.05 73.91 35.51
N ASN A 268 -42.27 74.85 34.97
CA ASN A 268 -40.83 75.12 35.23
C ASN A 268 -39.78 74.26 34.51
N GLY A 269 -40.15 73.44 33.52
CA GLY A 269 -39.19 72.63 32.73
C GLY A 269 -38.09 73.46 32.03
N ASN A 270 -38.42 74.66 31.54
CA ASN A 270 -37.49 75.51 30.79
C ASN A 270 -36.26 75.95 31.61
N ALA A 271 -36.42 76.16 32.92
CA ALA A 271 -35.30 76.50 33.79
C ALA A 271 -34.34 75.30 33.98
N ALA A 272 -34.88 74.09 34.14
CA ALA A 272 -34.08 72.87 34.28
C ALA A 272 -33.33 72.49 32.98
N ALA A 273 -33.93 72.72 31.81
CA ALA A 273 -33.26 72.52 30.52
C ALA A 273 -32.02 73.42 30.39
N SER A 274 -32.14 74.69 30.77
CA SER A 274 -31.05 75.66 30.67
C SER A 274 -29.87 75.31 31.58
N LEU A 275 -30.13 74.77 32.77
CA LEU A 275 -29.10 74.25 33.68
C LEU A 275 -28.39 73.02 33.08
N THR A 276 -29.16 72.07 32.52
CA THR A 276 -28.60 70.85 31.92
C THR A 276 -27.71 71.16 30.71
N VAL A 277 -28.12 72.12 29.86
CA VAL A 277 -27.31 72.58 28.73
C VAL A 277 -26.03 73.27 29.22
N ALA A 278 -26.10 74.07 30.29
CA ALA A 278 -24.93 74.68 30.88
C ALA A 278 -23.94 73.63 31.44
N GLU A 279 -24.45 72.60 32.13
CA GLU A 279 -23.63 71.48 32.63
C GLU A 279 -22.98 70.69 31.48
N GLN A 280 -23.72 70.40 30.41
CA GLN A 280 -23.18 69.73 29.22
C GLN A 280 -22.11 70.58 28.53
N TYR A 281 -22.33 71.90 28.41
CA TYR A 281 -21.34 72.81 27.84
C TYR A 281 -20.04 72.84 28.66
N VAL A 282 -20.16 72.95 30.00
CA VAL A 282 -18.99 72.94 30.90
C VAL A 282 -18.25 71.60 30.83
N SER A 283 -18.97 70.47 30.78
CA SER A 283 -18.36 69.15 30.67
C SER A 283 -17.68 68.91 29.31
N ALA A 284 -18.29 69.35 28.21
CA ALA A 284 -17.71 69.27 26.88
C ALA A 284 -16.46 70.15 26.78
N PHE A 285 -16.52 71.37 27.33
CA PHE A 285 -15.36 72.26 27.42
C PHE A 285 -14.25 71.63 28.27
N SER A 286 -14.59 70.97 29.38
CA SER A 286 -13.62 70.25 30.22
C SER A 286 -12.96 69.07 29.50
N ASN A 287 -13.68 68.34 28.65
CA ASN A 287 -13.10 67.23 27.89
C ASN A 287 -12.23 67.74 26.73
N LEU A 288 -12.66 68.80 26.06
CA LEU A 288 -11.88 69.46 25.00
C LEU A 288 -10.56 70.04 25.55
N ALA A 289 -10.58 70.59 26.76
CA ALA A 289 -9.39 71.09 27.46
C ALA A 289 -8.42 69.97 27.89
N LYS A 290 -8.87 68.71 27.95
CA LYS A 290 -7.99 67.55 28.29
C LYS A 290 -7.31 66.93 27.07
N GLU A 291 -7.95 66.95 25.90
CA GLU A 291 -7.44 66.29 24.69
C GLU A 291 -6.67 67.23 23.74
N SER A 292 -6.90 68.55 23.80
CA SER A 292 -6.26 69.54 22.92
C SER A 292 -5.20 70.37 23.66
N ASN A 293 -3.96 70.38 23.15
CA ASN A 293 -2.83 71.12 23.73
C ASN A 293 -2.67 72.55 23.19
N THR A 294 -3.60 73.04 22.35
CA THR A 294 -3.60 74.41 21.82
C THR A 294 -5.02 74.99 21.83
N ILE A 295 -5.28 75.90 22.76
CA ILE A 295 -6.54 76.64 22.87
C ILE A 295 -6.32 78.05 22.29
N LEU A 296 -6.95 78.35 21.15
CA LEU A 296 -7.09 79.73 20.65
C LEU A 296 -8.29 80.37 21.35
N LEU A 297 -8.05 81.15 22.41
CA LEU A 297 -9.08 81.96 23.03
C LEU A 297 -9.42 83.15 22.11
N PRO A 298 -10.67 83.34 21.65
CA PRO A 298 -11.10 84.62 21.12
C PRO A 298 -11.04 85.65 22.26
N THR A 299 -10.31 86.75 22.05
CA THR A 299 -9.99 87.78 23.05
C THR A 299 -11.18 88.64 23.50
N ASN A 300 -12.41 88.21 23.27
CA ASN A 300 -13.60 88.90 23.73
C ASN A 300 -14.55 87.92 24.46
N ALA A 301 -14.10 87.45 25.63
CA ALA A 301 -14.82 86.52 26.50
C ALA A 301 -16.01 87.15 27.27
N GLY A 302 -16.48 88.33 26.85
CA GLY A 302 -17.52 89.10 27.54
C GLY A 302 -18.95 88.92 27.00
N ASP A 303 -19.15 88.58 25.73
CA ASP A 303 -20.48 88.60 25.10
C ASP A 303 -20.87 87.26 24.47
N MET A 304 -21.41 86.35 25.30
CA MET A 304 -22.04 85.09 24.88
C MET A 304 -23.16 85.28 23.83
N SER A 305 -23.80 86.45 23.83
CA SER A 305 -24.84 86.86 22.87
C SER A 305 -24.34 86.85 21.41
N SER A 306 -23.11 87.33 21.18
CA SER A 306 -22.55 87.46 19.83
C SER A 306 -22.22 86.11 19.19
N MET A 307 -21.72 85.17 19.99
CA MET A 307 -21.35 83.82 19.53
C MET A 307 -22.59 82.96 19.25
N VAL A 308 -23.64 83.08 20.06
CA VAL A 308 -24.94 82.42 19.81
C VAL A 308 -25.62 83.01 18.58
N THR A 309 -25.55 84.33 18.37
CA THR A 309 -26.11 84.97 17.17
C THR A 309 -25.36 84.55 15.91
N GLN A 310 -24.03 84.39 15.98
CA GLN A 310 -23.21 83.93 14.87
C GLN A 310 -23.41 82.43 14.59
N ALA A 311 -23.60 81.61 15.62
CA ALA A 311 -23.98 80.20 15.49
C ALA A 311 -25.39 80.01 14.92
N MET A 312 -26.37 80.82 15.34
CA MET A 312 -27.73 80.83 14.79
C MET A 312 -27.75 81.37 13.35
N ALA A 313 -26.88 82.35 13.03
CA ALA A 313 -26.68 82.83 11.66
C ALA A 313 -26.10 81.72 10.77
N ILE A 314 -25.11 80.96 11.24
CA ILE A 314 -24.54 79.81 10.53
C ILE A 314 -25.57 78.67 10.37
N TYR A 315 -26.40 78.43 11.39
CA TYR A 315 -27.51 77.48 11.28
C TYR A 315 -28.52 77.91 10.22
N SER A 316 -28.88 79.20 10.15
CA SER A 316 -29.79 79.71 9.12
C SER A 316 -29.20 79.75 7.71
N THR A 317 -27.88 79.91 7.57
CA THR A 317 -27.19 79.82 6.27
C THR A 317 -26.99 78.37 5.82
N LEU A 318 -26.73 77.43 6.73
CA LEU A 318 -26.71 76.00 6.41
C LEU A 318 -28.10 75.47 6.02
N GLY A 319 -29.16 76.00 6.65
CA GLY A 319 -30.55 75.76 6.23
C GLY A 319 -30.86 76.27 4.82
N LYS A 320 -30.13 77.28 4.32
CA LYS A 320 -30.24 77.77 2.92
C LYS A 320 -29.32 77.04 1.93
N THR A 321 -28.15 76.56 2.36
CA THR A 321 -27.18 75.89 1.49
C THR A 321 -27.55 74.43 1.20
N SER A 322 -28.32 73.77 2.07
CA SER A 322 -28.80 72.39 1.83
C SER A 322 -29.73 72.25 0.60
N GLN A 323 -30.19 73.36 -0.01
CA GLN A 323 -30.97 73.33 -1.26
C GLN A 323 -30.14 73.47 -2.54
N LYS A 324 -28.80 73.63 -2.49
CA LYS A 324 -27.99 73.96 -3.68
C LYS A 324 -26.75 73.09 -3.89
N ALA A 325 -26.82 71.79 -3.61
CA ALA A 325 -25.75 70.85 -3.95
C ALA A 325 -26.31 69.53 -4.51
N ALA A 326 -26.71 69.57 -5.78
CA ALA A 326 -26.68 68.40 -6.65
C ALA A 326 -25.89 68.83 -7.91
N PRO A 327 -24.79 68.14 -8.27
CA PRO A 327 -24.21 68.30 -9.59
C PRO A 327 -24.44 67.06 -10.46
N GLU A 328 -24.73 67.39 -11.70
CA GLU A 328 -24.96 66.60 -12.89
C GLU A 328 -23.62 66.19 -13.54
N MET A 329 -23.54 64.91 -13.92
CA MET A 329 -22.83 64.27 -15.05
C MET A 329 -21.48 64.80 -15.59
N LEU A 330 -20.52 63.86 -15.76
CA LEU A 330 -19.60 63.85 -16.91
C LEU A 330 -19.46 62.42 -17.47
N GLU A 331 -19.83 62.28 -18.75
CA GLU A 331 -19.53 61.15 -19.63
C GLU A 331 -18.04 61.16 -20.03
N GLU A 332 -17.43 59.97 -20.14
CA GLU A 332 -16.15 59.78 -20.84
C GLU A 332 -16.28 58.57 -21.80
N LYS A 333 -16.12 58.84 -23.09
CA LYS A 333 -16.04 57.89 -24.21
C LYS A 333 -14.67 58.05 -24.87
N THR A 334 -13.84 57.01 -24.79
CA THR A 334 -12.78 56.55 -25.75
C THR A 334 -12.01 55.43 -25.05
N GLU A 335 -11.51 54.34 -25.63
CA GLU A 335 -11.40 53.81 -26.98
C GLU A 335 -10.88 52.37 -26.81
N SER A 336 -11.40 51.41 -27.57
CA SER A 336 -10.95 50.02 -27.56
C SER A 336 -9.80 49.82 -28.56
N PRO A 337 -8.75 49.04 -28.23
CA PRO A 337 -7.98 48.35 -29.25
C PRO A 337 -8.31 46.87 -29.27
N GLU A 338 -8.80 46.49 -30.44
CA GLU A 338 -8.81 45.16 -31.04
C GLU A 338 -7.42 44.51 -30.99
N ASN A 339 -7.32 43.26 -30.48
CA ASN A 339 -6.27 42.37 -30.95
C ASN A 339 -6.73 40.91 -30.98
N GLN A 340 -6.45 40.32 -32.13
CA GLN A 340 -6.92 39.05 -32.65
C GLN A 340 -6.13 37.87 -32.06
N LEU A 341 -6.82 36.74 -31.82
CA LEU A 341 -6.23 35.40 -31.80
C LEU A 341 -6.97 34.53 -32.84
N PRO A 342 -6.27 33.72 -33.66
CA PRO A 342 -6.91 32.87 -34.65
C PRO A 342 -7.49 31.56 -34.05
N PRO A 343 -8.43 30.90 -34.75
CA PRO A 343 -9.12 29.69 -34.30
C PRO A 343 -8.28 28.40 -34.44
N PRO A 344 -8.73 27.27 -33.83
CA PRO A 344 -7.89 26.09 -33.60
C PRO A 344 -7.78 25.18 -34.84
N GLN A 345 -6.67 24.44 -34.92
CA GLN A 345 -6.56 23.16 -35.63
C GLN A 345 -6.15 22.09 -34.65
#